data_AF-A0A852M8Y9-F1
#
_entry.id   AF-A0A852M8Y9-F1
#
_cell.length_a   1.000
_cell.length_b   1.000
_cell.length_c   1.000
_cell.angle_alpha   90.00
_cell.angle_beta   90.00
_cell.angle_gamma   90.00
#
_symmetry.space_group_name_H-M   'P 1'
#
loop_
_entity.id
_entity.type
_entity.pdbx_description
1 polymer ?
#
loop_
_entity_poly.entity_id
_entity_poly.type
_entity_poly.pdbx_seq_one_letter_code
_entity_poly.pdbx_strand_id
1 'polypeptide(L)'
;AATISFRSPDKATKKEQKKKPQEGSAAEALPATGTGPGAGKAQDEESSDDDSSSDDERPLIPEGKKRGRVEPCGFEVVPIENPVKRARVLDAEGLALGSVIATSKKATRDLIDDSFNRYSFNEDEGELPQWFTDEEKQHRFKQVPVDRQTVEAYRQRWREINARPIKKVAEAKARKKRRMLKKMEQMKKRAEAVVNTVDISEREKVAQLRRIYKKAGMAKKKRQVTYLVAKKGVGRRVSRPPGVKGQFKVVDGRLKKDTRAQKRKEQKKKRHK
;
A
#
# COMPACT_ATOMS: atom_id res chain seq x y z
N ALA A 1 -10.34 -61.58 -22.79
CA ALA A 1 -11.16 -60.36 -22.73
C ALA A 1 -10.93 -59.68 -21.38
N ALA A 2 -10.10 -58.65 -21.34
CA ALA A 2 -9.80 -57.89 -20.12
C ALA A 2 -10.40 -56.48 -20.28
N THR A 3 -11.48 -56.21 -19.54
CA THR A 3 -12.19 -54.93 -19.52
C THR A 3 -11.41 -53.88 -18.73
N ILE A 4 -10.92 -52.85 -19.42
CA ILE A 4 -10.29 -51.66 -18.85
C ILE A 4 -11.39 -50.69 -18.41
N SER A 5 -11.60 -50.53 -17.10
CA SER A 5 -12.54 -49.55 -16.55
C SER A 5 -11.88 -48.17 -16.44
N PHE A 6 -12.24 -47.26 -17.35
CA PHE A 6 -11.79 -45.86 -17.37
C PHE A 6 -12.55 -45.05 -16.31
N ARG A 7 -11.85 -44.56 -15.28
CA ARG A 7 -12.41 -43.73 -14.21
C ARG A 7 -12.19 -42.25 -14.53
N SER A 8 -13.28 -41.53 -14.84
CA SER A 8 -13.25 -40.08 -15.05
C SER A 8 -12.93 -39.30 -13.77
N PRO A 9 -12.16 -38.19 -13.84
CA PRO A 9 -11.94 -37.33 -12.67
C PRO A 9 -13.05 -36.27 -12.53
N ASP A 10 -13.54 -36.12 -11.29
CA ASP A 10 -14.55 -35.15 -10.90
C ASP A 10 -14.09 -33.69 -11.00
N LYS A 11 -14.95 -32.85 -11.57
CA LYS A 11 -14.82 -31.39 -11.72
C LYS A 11 -14.89 -30.70 -10.36
N ALA A 12 -13.76 -30.24 -9.83
CA ALA A 12 -13.71 -29.38 -8.64
C ALA A 12 -13.97 -27.90 -9.01
N THR A 13 -15.13 -27.37 -8.64
CA THR A 13 -15.43 -25.92 -8.76
C THR A 13 -14.79 -25.12 -7.63
N LYS A 14 -13.81 -24.28 -7.99
CA LYS A 14 -13.05 -23.37 -7.11
C LYS A 14 -13.88 -22.12 -6.80
N LYS A 15 -14.35 -21.94 -5.56
CA LYS A 15 -15.05 -20.72 -5.11
C LYS A 15 -14.05 -19.76 -4.46
N GLU A 16 -13.81 -18.63 -5.12
CA GLU A 16 -12.99 -17.50 -4.64
C GLU A 16 -13.48 -16.93 -3.31
N GLN A 17 -12.56 -16.79 -2.35
CA GLN A 17 -12.79 -16.03 -1.12
C GLN A 17 -12.15 -14.64 -1.23
N LYS A 18 -13.01 -13.62 -1.29
CA LYS A 18 -12.68 -12.21 -1.32
C LYS A 18 -12.28 -11.72 0.08
N LYS A 19 -10.98 -11.40 0.27
CA LYS A 19 -10.42 -10.77 1.48
C LYS A 19 -10.99 -9.36 1.69
N LYS A 20 -11.43 -9.05 2.92
CA LYS A 20 -11.70 -7.69 3.41
C LYS A 20 -10.57 -7.24 4.36
N PRO A 21 -10.11 -5.98 4.28
CA PRO A 21 -9.03 -5.45 5.11
C PRO A 21 -9.50 -5.13 6.55
N GLN A 22 -8.64 -5.47 7.51
CA GLN A 22 -8.73 -5.07 8.92
C GLN A 22 -7.98 -3.75 9.10
N GLU A 23 -8.70 -2.70 9.53
CA GLU A 23 -8.11 -1.50 10.12
C GLU A 23 -8.14 -1.69 11.65
N GLY A 24 -6.98 -1.48 12.28
CA GLY A 24 -6.84 -1.40 13.73
C GLY A 24 -6.92 0.05 14.21
N SER A 25 -7.37 0.23 15.44
CA SER A 25 -6.93 1.32 16.32
C SER A 25 -7.35 0.98 17.75
N ALA A 26 -6.35 0.66 18.58
CA ALA A 26 -6.41 0.83 20.02
C ALA A 26 -5.63 2.12 20.32
N ALA A 27 -6.28 3.05 21.00
CA ALA A 27 -5.68 4.29 21.46
C ALA A 27 -5.02 4.04 22.82
N GLU A 28 -3.76 4.41 22.93
CA GLU A 28 -3.01 4.52 24.18
C GLU A 28 -2.56 5.98 24.29
N ALA A 29 -2.76 6.55 25.48
CA ALA A 29 -2.61 7.95 25.81
C ALA A 29 -1.18 8.26 26.23
N LEU A 30 -0.71 9.49 25.97
CA LEU A 30 0.40 10.14 26.69
C LEU A 30 0.22 11.68 26.72
N PRO A 31 0.90 12.39 27.66
CA PRO A 31 0.36 13.55 28.39
C PRO A 31 0.86 14.93 27.94
N ALA A 32 0.36 15.94 28.65
CA ALA A 32 0.45 17.38 28.45
C ALA A 32 1.85 18.02 28.58
N THR A 33 2.10 19.00 27.69
CA THR A 33 2.75 20.31 27.91
C THR A 33 2.12 21.23 26.83
N GLY A 34 1.62 22.44 27.04
CA GLY A 34 2.07 23.56 27.86
C GLY A 34 2.63 24.65 26.92
N THR A 35 1.79 25.57 26.43
CA THR A 35 2.08 27.00 26.10
C THR A 35 0.87 27.65 25.40
N GLY A 36 0.41 28.77 25.97
CA GLY A 36 -0.67 29.62 25.47
C GLY A 36 -0.21 30.67 24.43
N PRO A 37 -1.10 31.61 24.03
CA PRO A 37 -1.23 32.06 22.63
C PRO A 37 -0.68 33.47 22.36
N GLY A 38 -0.44 33.78 21.08
CA GLY A 38 -0.16 35.13 20.61
C GLY A 38 -0.64 35.31 19.17
N ALA A 39 -1.75 36.03 19.02
CA ALA A 39 -2.37 36.37 17.74
C ALA A 39 -1.68 37.59 17.10
N GLY A 40 -1.40 37.51 15.79
CA GLY A 40 -0.98 38.63 14.96
C GLY A 40 -1.72 38.59 13.62
N LYS A 41 -2.50 39.66 13.37
CA LYS A 41 -3.22 39.99 12.13
C LYS A 41 -2.25 40.49 11.04
N ALA A 42 -2.49 40.13 9.78
CA ALA A 42 -2.33 40.94 8.55
C ALA A 42 -2.63 40.01 7.35
N GLN A 43 -3.79 40.16 6.69
CA GLN A 43 -4.05 40.98 5.50
C GLN A 43 -3.81 40.23 4.19
N ASP A 44 -4.87 40.28 3.38
CA ASP A 44 -5.07 39.74 2.05
C ASP A 44 -4.03 40.29 1.07
N GLU A 45 -3.57 39.47 0.12
CA GLU A 45 -3.24 39.94 -1.23
C GLU A 45 -3.56 38.85 -2.26
N GLU A 46 -4.26 39.33 -3.28
CA GLU A 46 -4.65 38.73 -4.55
C GLU A 46 -3.49 38.08 -5.34
N SER A 47 -3.78 36.98 -6.06
CA SER A 47 -2.87 36.44 -7.06
C SER A 47 -3.66 36.17 -8.33
N SER A 48 -3.39 37.05 -9.31
CA SER A 48 -3.85 37.01 -10.69
C SER A 48 -3.14 35.91 -11.46
N ASP A 49 -3.92 35.12 -12.20
CA ASP A 49 -3.47 34.36 -13.36
C ASP A 49 -2.95 35.34 -14.45
N ASP A 50 -1.80 35.02 -15.06
CA ASP A 50 -1.51 35.43 -16.45
C ASP A 50 -0.68 34.32 -17.13
N ASP A 51 -1.27 33.79 -18.18
CA ASP A 51 -0.79 32.73 -19.06
C ASP A 51 -0.19 33.42 -20.29
N SER A 52 1.12 33.29 -20.52
CA SER A 52 1.70 33.71 -21.79
C SER A 52 2.84 32.78 -22.23
N SER A 53 2.50 32.06 -23.29
CA SER A 53 3.29 31.13 -24.10
C SER A 53 4.42 31.85 -24.85
N SER A 54 5.64 31.30 -24.82
CA SER A 54 6.61 31.48 -25.91
C SER A 54 7.47 30.23 -26.08
N ASP A 55 7.27 29.58 -27.21
CA ASP A 55 8.08 28.51 -27.81
C ASP A 55 9.33 29.16 -28.44
N ASP A 56 10.53 28.73 -28.07
CA ASP A 56 11.73 28.95 -28.90
C ASP A 56 12.77 27.87 -28.63
N GLU A 57 13.46 27.46 -29.69
CA GLU A 57 14.25 26.24 -29.78
C GLU A 57 15.61 26.31 -29.05
N ARG A 58 16.11 25.12 -28.76
CA ARG A 58 17.38 24.76 -28.10
C ARG A 58 18.62 25.41 -28.74
N PRO A 59 19.73 25.55 -27.97
CA PRO A 59 20.75 24.51 -28.07
C PRO A 59 21.37 24.06 -26.74
N LEU A 60 21.86 22.81 -26.77
CA LEU A 60 22.56 22.09 -25.71
C LEU A 60 23.87 22.78 -25.31
N ILE A 61 23.98 23.23 -24.06
CA ILE A 61 25.27 23.64 -23.47
C ILE A 61 25.92 22.40 -22.81
N PRO A 62 27.16 22.03 -23.16
CA PRO A 62 27.85 20.91 -22.53
C PRO A 62 28.20 21.25 -21.08
N GLU A 63 27.99 20.29 -20.16
CA GLU A 63 28.30 20.46 -18.75
C GLU A 63 29.79 20.74 -18.53
N GLY A 64 30.11 22.01 -18.27
CA GLY A 64 31.42 22.46 -17.83
C GLY A 64 31.69 21.98 -16.41
N LYS A 65 32.79 21.24 -16.26
CA LYS A 65 33.47 20.89 -15.01
C LYS A 65 33.33 22.01 -13.98
N LYS A 66 32.71 21.72 -12.83
CA LYS A 66 32.65 22.65 -11.68
C LYS A 66 34.09 22.96 -11.24
N ARG A 67 34.54 24.18 -11.52
CA ARG A 67 35.80 24.73 -11.00
C ARG A 67 35.62 24.91 -9.48
N GLY A 68 36.51 24.29 -8.71
CA GLY A 68 36.51 24.37 -7.25
C GLY A 68 36.70 25.81 -6.78
N ARG A 69 35.87 26.23 -5.83
CA ARG A 69 36.05 27.47 -5.07
C ARG A 69 37.22 27.26 -4.11
N VAL A 70 38.23 28.11 -4.19
CA VAL A 70 39.43 28.05 -3.36
C VAL A 70 39.15 28.78 -2.04
N GLU A 71 39.16 28.05 -0.93
CA GLU A 71 39.23 28.62 0.43
C GLU A 71 40.72 28.92 0.75
N PRO A 72 41.07 30.06 1.37
CA PRO A 72 42.44 30.38 1.72
C PRO A 72 42.78 29.78 3.10
N CYS A 73 42.99 28.47 3.14
CA CYS A 73 43.60 27.76 4.26
C CYS A 73 44.39 26.58 3.66
N GLY A 74 45.70 26.53 3.91
CA GLY A 74 46.68 25.67 3.24
C GLY A 74 46.51 24.16 3.48
N PHE A 75 45.43 23.60 2.95
CA PHE A 75 45.22 22.16 2.84
C PHE A 75 45.10 21.81 1.36
N GLU A 76 45.99 20.96 0.88
CA GLU A 76 45.93 20.39 -0.46
C GLU A 76 44.74 19.43 -0.53
N VAL A 77 43.65 19.88 -1.16
CA VAL A 77 42.45 19.05 -1.37
C VAL A 77 42.78 18.03 -2.46
N VAL A 78 43.33 16.90 -2.04
CA VAL A 78 43.52 15.72 -2.91
C VAL A 78 42.13 15.25 -3.36
N PRO A 79 41.82 15.23 -4.67
CA PRO A 79 40.60 14.64 -5.16
C PRO A 79 40.52 13.19 -4.69
N ILE A 80 39.45 12.82 -3.99
CA ILE A 80 39.21 11.42 -3.63
C ILE A 80 38.98 10.66 -4.94
N GLU A 81 40.00 9.94 -5.43
CA GLU A 81 39.96 9.18 -6.69
C GLU A 81 38.86 8.11 -6.68
N ASN A 82 38.53 7.59 -5.49
CA ASN A 82 37.49 6.60 -5.27
C ASN A 82 36.52 7.07 -4.19
N PRO A 83 35.44 7.81 -4.52
CA PRO A 83 34.46 8.21 -3.52
C PRO A 83 33.88 6.94 -2.92
N VAL A 84 34.14 6.75 -1.63
CA VAL A 84 33.78 5.60 -0.79
C VAL A 84 32.57 4.87 -1.35
N LYS A 85 32.82 3.67 -1.88
CA LYS A 85 31.87 2.69 -2.46
C LYS A 85 30.42 3.11 -2.23
N ARG A 86 29.83 3.91 -3.15
CA ARG A 86 28.38 4.03 -3.22
C ARG A 86 27.89 2.60 -3.24
N ALA A 87 27.21 2.15 -2.18
CA ALA A 87 26.75 0.77 -2.07
C ALA A 87 25.98 0.48 -3.35
N ARG A 88 26.63 -0.23 -4.29
CA ARG A 88 26.02 -0.56 -5.57
C ARG A 88 24.73 -1.28 -5.20
N VAL A 89 23.60 -0.78 -5.69
CA VAL A 89 22.32 -1.41 -5.39
C VAL A 89 22.39 -2.81 -6.00
N LEU A 90 22.49 -3.82 -5.14
CA LEU A 90 22.59 -5.21 -5.56
C LEU A 90 21.21 -5.71 -5.97
N ASP A 91 21.18 -6.59 -6.97
CA ASP A 91 19.98 -7.35 -7.31
C ASP A 91 19.55 -8.27 -6.16
N ALA A 92 18.32 -8.79 -6.22
CA ALA A 92 17.80 -9.69 -5.18
C ALA A 92 18.68 -10.95 -4.99
N GLU A 93 19.30 -11.44 -6.05
CA GLU A 93 20.25 -12.56 -6.01
C GLU A 93 21.58 -12.15 -5.37
N GLY A 94 22.07 -10.94 -5.69
CA GLY A 94 23.23 -10.36 -5.03
C GLY A 94 23.02 -10.10 -3.54
N LEU A 95 21.82 -9.66 -3.14
CA LEU A 95 21.43 -9.52 -1.73
C LEU A 95 21.36 -10.87 -1.01
N ALA A 96 20.83 -11.90 -1.68
CA ALA A 96 20.79 -13.24 -1.13
C ALA A 96 22.21 -13.80 -0.92
N LEU A 97 23.09 -13.68 -1.91
CA LEU A 97 24.52 -14.00 -1.75
C LEU A 97 25.18 -13.20 -0.64
N GLY A 98 24.94 -11.88 -0.59
CA GLY A 98 25.43 -11.01 0.47
C GLY A 98 25.00 -11.48 1.85
N SER A 99 23.77 -12.00 1.99
CA SER A 99 23.28 -12.56 3.24
C SER A 99 24.03 -13.84 3.65
N VAL A 100 24.36 -14.70 2.69
CA VAL A 100 25.16 -15.92 2.94
C VAL A 100 26.58 -15.55 3.39
N ILE A 101 27.20 -14.59 2.70
CA ILE A 101 28.53 -14.06 3.03
C ILE A 101 28.54 -13.45 4.43
N ALA A 102 27.51 -12.67 4.77
CA ALA A 102 27.39 -12.03 6.08
C ALA A 102 27.15 -13.04 7.22
N THR A 103 26.47 -14.16 6.94
CA THR A 103 26.08 -15.14 7.95
C THR A 103 27.24 -16.09 8.33
N SER A 104 28.03 -16.55 7.36
CA SER A 104 29.02 -17.60 7.61
C SER A 104 30.31 -17.43 6.82
N LYS A 105 31.44 -17.44 7.55
CA LYS A 105 32.79 -17.47 6.96
C LYS A 105 33.13 -18.79 6.25
N LYS A 106 32.37 -19.86 6.50
CA LYS A 106 32.56 -21.13 5.77
C LYS A 106 31.91 -21.03 4.39
N ALA A 107 30.66 -20.58 4.36
CA ALA A 107 29.96 -20.34 3.11
C ALA A 107 30.69 -19.33 2.22
N THR A 108 31.38 -18.32 2.78
CA THR A 108 32.25 -17.45 1.98
C THR A 108 33.41 -18.19 1.32
N ARG A 109 34.03 -19.15 2.02
CA ARG A 109 35.13 -19.95 1.46
C ARG A 109 34.61 -20.86 0.37
N ASP A 110 33.50 -21.55 0.62
CA ASP A 110 32.86 -22.42 -0.37
C ASP A 110 32.50 -21.64 -1.64
N LEU A 111 32.00 -20.40 -1.50
CA LEU A 111 31.72 -19.50 -2.63
C LEU A 111 32.98 -19.05 -3.38
N ILE A 112 34.12 -18.89 -2.68
CA ILE A 112 35.41 -18.56 -3.31
C ILE A 112 35.91 -19.78 -4.09
N ASP A 113 35.83 -20.97 -3.50
CA ASP A 113 36.24 -22.21 -4.17
C ASP A 113 35.35 -22.46 -5.42
N ASP A 114 34.05 -22.20 -5.31
CA ASP A 114 33.10 -22.22 -6.43
C ASP A 114 33.34 -21.12 -7.48
N SER A 115 34.07 -20.06 -7.15
CA SER A 115 34.35 -18.99 -8.11
C SER A 115 35.33 -19.42 -9.19
N PHE A 116 36.14 -20.45 -8.92
CA PHE A 116 36.99 -21.11 -9.90
C PHE A 116 36.17 -22.13 -10.70
N ASN A 117 35.88 -21.80 -11.96
CA ASN A 117 35.05 -22.58 -12.86
C ASN A 117 35.63 -22.55 -14.28
N ARG A 118 35.00 -23.29 -15.21
CA ARG A 118 35.38 -23.30 -16.64
C ARG A 118 35.50 -21.89 -17.24
N TYR A 119 34.82 -20.94 -16.63
CA TYR A 119 34.66 -19.58 -17.09
C TYR A 119 35.49 -18.53 -16.33
N SER A 120 36.48 -18.93 -15.52
CA SER A 120 37.23 -17.98 -14.67
C SER A 120 38.42 -17.29 -15.34
N PHE A 121 39.03 -17.90 -16.37
CA PHE A 121 40.24 -17.39 -17.02
C PHE A 121 39.94 -16.91 -18.44
N ASN A 122 39.33 -15.73 -18.56
CA ASN A 122 39.17 -15.04 -19.85
C ASN A 122 40.10 -13.83 -19.92
N GLU A 123 40.56 -13.52 -21.13
CA GLU A 123 41.25 -12.26 -21.44
C GLU A 123 40.29 -11.06 -21.27
N ASP A 124 40.87 -9.88 -21.05
CA ASP A 124 40.14 -8.70 -20.59
C ASP A 124 39.05 -8.26 -21.59
N GLU A 125 37.86 -8.02 -21.05
CA GLU A 125 36.60 -7.71 -21.77
C GLU A 125 36.66 -6.41 -22.62
N GLY A 126 37.80 -5.71 -22.63
CA GLY A 126 38.06 -4.48 -23.39
C GLY A 126 38.62 -4.69 -24.80
N GLU A 127 39.15 -5.87 -25.14
CA GLU A 127 39.76 -6.13 -26.46
C GLU A 127 38.78 -6.74 -27.47
N LEU A 128 37.64 -7.27 -27.00
CA LEU A 128 36.69 -7.99 -27.83
C LEU A 128 35.54 -7.09 -28.33
N PRO A 129 35.04 -7.30 -29.56
CA PRO A 129 33.86 -6.61 -30.07
C PRO A 129 32.62 -6.82 -29.19
N GLN A 130 31.81 -5.76 -29.01
CA GLN A 130 30.61 -5.80 -28.16
C GLN A 130 29.63 -6.92 -28.52
N TRP A 131 29.48 -7.22 -29.82
CA TRP A 131 28.58 -8.29 -30.27
C TRP A 131 29.00 -9.67 -29.76
N PHE A 132 30.31 -9.92 -29.65
CA PHE A 132 30.85 -11.17 -29.12
C PHE A 132 30.64 -11.24 -27.60
N THR A 133 30.90 -10.13 -26.89
CA THR A 133 30.72 -10.05 -25.44
C THR A 133 29.26 -10.23 -25.02
N ASP A 134 28.33 -9.64 -25.76
CA ASP A 134 26.89 -9.76 -25.48
C ASP A 134 26.37 -11.19 -25.73
N GLU A 135 26.83 -11.84 -26.81
CA GLU A 135 26.55 -13.24 -27.09
C GLU A 135 27.17 -14.16 -26.03
N GLU A 136 28.42 -13.89 -25.62
CA GLU A 136 29.10 -14.65 -24.57
C GLU A 136 28.33 -14.54 -23.25
N LYS A 137 27.90 -13.34 -22.83
CA LYS A 137 27.10 -13.15 -21.60
C LYS A 137 25.81 -13.96 -21.59
N GLN A 138 25.16 -14.14 -22.74
CA GLN A 138 23.94 -14.91 -22.84
C GLN A 138 24.16 -16.42 -22.65
N HIS A 139 25.28 -16.94 -23.14
CA HIS A 139 25.59 -18.37 -23.10
C HIS A 139 26.49 -18.78 -21.93
N ARG A 140 27.18 -17.83 -21.31
CA ARG A 140 28.18 -18.03 -20.25
C ARG A 140 27.63 -17.65 -18.89
N PHE A 141 26.68 -18.43 -18.38
CA PHE A 141 26.17 -18.24 -17.03
C PHE A 141 26.34 -19.50 -16.17
N LYS A 142 26.99 -19.34 -15.01
CA LYS A 142 26.98 -20.35 -13.94
C LYS A 142 25.75 -20.11 -13.07
N GLN A 143 25.00 -21.17 -12.77
CA GLN A 143 23.94 -21.10 -11.76
C GLN A 143 24.59 -20.95 -10.39
N VAL A 144 24.35 -19.81 -9.74
CA VAL A 144 24.87 -19.53 -8.41
C VAL A 144 24.11 -20.38 -7.39
N PRO A 145 24.79 -21.01 -6.39
CA PRO A 145 24.14 -21.79 -5.34
C PRO A 145 23.40 -20.88 -4.35
N VAL A 146 22.22 -20.41 -4.75
CA VAL A 146 21.37 -19.52 -3.92
C VAL A 146 20.02 -20.18 -3.67
N ASP A 147 19.54 -20.07 -2.43
CA ASP A 147 18.19 -20.52 -2.10
C ASP A 147 17.13 -19.61 -2.75
N ARG A 148 16.29 -20.20 -3.60
CA ARG A 148 15.20 -19.51 -4.32
C ARG A 148 14.26 -18.80 -3.36
N GLN A 149 14.01 -19.35 -2.18
CA GLN A 149 13.11 -18.75 -1.19
C GLN A 149 13.63 -17.40 -0.71
N THR A 150 14.93 -17.30 -0.44
CA THR A 150 15.58 -16.06 -0.01
C THR A 150 15.52 -15.00 -1.11
N VAL A 151 15.79 -15.38 -2.35
CA VAL A 151 15.72 -14.48 -3.52
C VAL A 151 14.30 -13.94 -3.70
N GLU A 152 13.29 -14.81 -3.61
CA GLU A 152 11.88 -14.40 -3.69
C GLU A 152 11.50 -13.45 -2.55
N ALA A 153 12.00 -13.67 -1.34
CA ALA A 153 11.76 -12.77 -0.21
C ALA A 153 12.34 -11.37 -0.48
N TYR A 154 13.56 -11.28 -1.04
CA TYR A 154 14.14 -9.99 -1.43
C TYR A 154 13.35 -9.34 -2.59
N ARG A 155 12.95 -10.11 -3.61
CA ARG A 155 12.07 -9.61 -4.69
C ARG A 155 10.73 -9.11 -4.17
N GLN A 156 10.16 -9.76 -3.15
CA GLN A 156 8.94 -9.30 -2.48
C GLN A 156 9.17 -7.99 -1.74
N ARG A 157 10.25 -7.85 -0.98
CA ARG A 157 10.60 -6.58 -0.30
C ARG A 157 10.73 -5.42 -1.27
N TRP A 158 11.41 -5.64 -2.39
CA TRP A 158 11.52 -4.63 -3.45
C TRP A 158 10.17 -4.24 -4.04
N ARG A 159 9.31 -5.23 -4.31
CA ARG A 159 7.93 -4.98 -4.76
C ARG A 159 7.11 -4.22 -3.73
N GLU A 160 7.28 -4.48 -2.44
CA GLU A 160 6.57 -3.79 -1.37
C GLU A 160 6.95 -2.32 -1.28
N ILE A 161 8.25 -2.02 -1.37
CA ILE A 161 8.79 -0.66 -1.43
C ILE A 161 8.21 0.08 -2.64
N ASN A 162 8.25 -0.56 -3.82
CA ASN A 162 7.78 0.04 -5.06
C ASN A 162 6.26 0.14 -5.17
N ALA A 163 5.50 -0.76 -4.53
CA ALA A 163 4.04 -0.76 -4.57
C ALA A 163 3.42 0.42 -3.79
N ARG A 164 4.18 1.02 -2.86
CA ARG A 164 3.70 2.14 -2.03
C ARG A 164 4.67 3.32 -2.06
N PRO A 165 4.90 3.94 -3.23
CA PRO A 165 5.80 5.07 -3.30
C PRO A 165 5.15 6.26 -2.58
N ILE A 166 5.95 6.99 -1.80
CA ILE A 166 5.52 8.10 -0.92
C ILE A 166 4.64 9.09 -1.69
N LYS A 167 5.04 9.43 -2.92
CA LYS A 167 4.28 10.30 -3.84
C LYS A 167 2.86 9.78 -4.11
N LYS A 168 2.69 8.50 -4.46
CA LYS A 168 1.37 7.91 -4.76
C LYS A 168 0.51 7.74 -3.50
N VAL A 169 1.13 7.47 -2.35
CA VAL A 169 0.41 7.42 -1.06
C VAL A 169 -0.13 8.80 -0.69
N ALA A 170 0.69 9.85 -0.82
CA ALA A 170 0.28 11.23 -0.59
C ALA A 170 -0.84 11.65 -1.57
N GLU A 171 -0.67 11.34 -2.86
CA GLU A 171 -1.66 11.62 -3.90
C GLU A 171 -3.00 10.89 -3.62
N ALA A 172 -2.96 9.63 -3.17
CA ALA A 172 -4.15 8.87 -2.78
C ALA A 172 -4.84 9.48 -1.56
N LYS A 173 -4.09 9.92 -0.54
CA LYS A 173 -4.64 10.64 0.62
C LYS A 173 -5.28 11.96 0.18
N ALA A 174 -4.62 12.74 -0.68
CA ALA A 174 -5.13 13.99 -1.22
C ALA A 174 -6.42 13.77 -2.03
N ARG A 175 -6.47 12.76 -2.91
CA ARG A 175 -7.70 12.38 -3.64
C ARG A 175 -8.84 11.99 -2.71
N LYS A 176 -8.57 11.23 -1.65
CA LYS A 176 -9.58 10.89 -0.63
C LYS A 176 -10.09 12.14 0.09
N LYS A 177 -9.20 13.05 0.53
CA LYS A 177 -9.56 14.33 1.15
C LYS A 177 -10.39 15.19 0.19
N ARG A 178 -9.96 15.35 -1.06
CA ARG A 178 -10.70 16.09 -2.11
C ARG A 178 -12.09 15.51 -2.35
N ARG A 179 -12.23 14.18 -2.44
CA ARG A 179 -13.54 13.53 -2.61
C ARG A 179 -14.45 13.76 -1.39
N MET A 180 -13.89 13.80 -0.18
CA MET A 180 -14.64 14.09 1.04
C MET A 180 -15.09 15.55 1.09
N LEU A 181 -14.18 16.50 0.83
CA LEU A 181 -14.47 17.94 0.80
C LEU A 181 -15.48 18.28 -0.29
N LYS A 182 -15.30 17.78 -1.52
CA LYS A 182 -16.27 17.98 -2.61
C LYS A 182 -17.65 17.46 -2.25
N LYS A 183 -17.75 16.34 -1.52
CA LYS A 183 -19.04 15.87 -1.00
C LYS A 183 -19.59 16.86 0.02
N MET A 184 -18.81 17.31 1.00
CA MET A 184 -19.29 18.29 1.99
C MET A 184 -19.74 19.61 1.34
N GLU A 185 -19.00 20.13 0.38
CA GLU A 185 -19.35 21.34 -0.39
C GLU A 185 -20.66 21.15 -1.15
N GLN A 186 -20.84 20.03 -1.86
CA GLN A 186 -22.12 19.72 -2.52
C GLN A 186 -23.28 19.65 -1.53
N MET A 187 -23.03 19.20 -0.30
CA MET A 187 -24.05 19.15 0.74
C MET A 187 -24.37 20.53 1.31
N LYS A 188 -23.36 21.38 1.52
CA LYS A 188 -23.55 22.79 1.93
C LYS A 188 -24.36 23.55 0.88
N LYS A 189 -23.98 23.46 -0.40
CA LYS A 189 -24.71 24.06 -1.52
C LYS A 189 -26.16 23.59 -1.59
N ARG A 190 -26.42 22.29 -1.36
CA ARG A 190 -27.79 21.76 -1.32
C ARG A 190 -28.57 22.21 -0.08
N ALA A 191 -27.91 22.38 1.05
CA ALA A 191 -28.52 22.88 2.27
C ALA A 191 -28.90 24.37 2.11
N GLU A 192 -27.99 25.18 1.58
CA GLU A 192 -28.21 26.59 1.23
C GLU A 192 -29.38 26.74 0.25
N ALA A 193 -29.44 25.92 -0.80
CA ALA A 193 -30.56 25.94 -1.74
C ALA A 193 -31.92 25.69 -1.07
N VAL A 194 -32.01 24.74 -0.13
CA VAL A 194 -33.25 24.44 0.62
C VAL A 194 -33.62 25.54 1.62
N VAL A 195 -32.62 26.25 2.15
CA VAL A 195 -32.86 27.39 3.05
C VAL A 195 -33.42 28.58 2.25
N ASN A 196 -32.86 28.83 1.06
CA ASN A 196 -33.19 29.97 0.20
C ASN A 196 -34.53 29.84 -0.54
N THR A 197 -35.14 28.65 -0.64
CA THR A 197 -36.49 28.50 -1.20
C THR A 197 -37.52 29.15 -0.26
N VAL A 198 -38.27 30.12 -0.77
CA VAL A 198 -39.26 30.90 -0.01
C VAL A 198 -40.59 30.15 0.15
N ASP A 199 -40.97 29.32 -0.84
CA ASP A 199 -42.29 28.65 -0.92
C ASP A 199 -42.48 27.45 0.04
N ILE A 200 -41.56 27.23 0.99
CA ILE A 200 -41.54 26.02 1.84
C ILE A 200 -41.62 26.41 3.31
N SER A 201 -42.47 25.73 4.07
CA SER A 201 -42.59 25.93 5.53
C SER A 201 -41.30 25.55 6.27
N GLU A 202 -40.99 26.22 7.38
CA GLU A 202 -39.76 25.97 8.15
C GLU A 202 -39.62 24.51 8.63
N ARG A 203 -40.74 23.88 8.99
CA ARG A 203 -40.80 22.47 9.40
C ARG A 203 -40.34 21.54 8.27
N GLU A 204 -40.73 21.86 7.04
CA GLU A 204 -40.34 21.09 5.85
C GLU A 204 -38.90 21.38 5.44
N LYS A 205 -38.41 22.61 5.56
CA LYS A 205 -36.99 22.96 5.38
C LYS A 205 -36.11 22.10 6.29
N VAL A 206 -36.45 22.02 7.59
CA VAL A 206 -35.72 21.17 8.56
C VAL A 206 -35.80 19.69 8.19
N ALA A 207 -36.95 19.20 7.74
CA ALA A 207 -37.11 17.81 7.30
C ALA A 207 -36.26 17.49 6.06
N GLN A 208 -36.19 18.39 5.09
CA GLN A 208 -35.34 18.28 3.90
C GLN A 208 -33.85 18.36 4.25
N LEU A 209 -33.45 19.28 5.14
CA LEU A 209 -32.09 19.38 5.67
C LEU A 209 -31.66 18.06 6.35
N ARG A 210 -32.53 17.49 7.20
CA ARG A 210 -32.29 16.19 7.82
C ARG A 210 -32.11 15.06 6.79
N ARG A 211 -32.85 15.08 5.68
CA ARG A 211 -32.69 14.09 4.58
C ARG A 211 -31.35 14.27 3.87
N ILE A 212 -30.95 15.51 3.59
CA ILE A 212 -29.65 15.91 3.01
C ILE A 212 -28.52 15.34 3.88
N TYR A 213 -28.46 15.67 5.17
CA TYR A 213 -27.43 15.16 6.08
C TYR A 213 -27.45 13.62 6.27
N LYS A 214 -28.62 12.98 6.26
CA LYS A 214 -28.73 11.51 6.28
C LYS A 214 -28.16 10.87 5.01
N LYS A 215 -28.38 11.46 3.83
CA LYS A 215 -27.88 10.98 2.55
C LYS A 215 -26.36 11.11 2.43
N ALA A 216 -25.77 12.16 3.03
CA ALA A 216 -24.31 12.31 3.15
C ALA A 216 -23.65 11.27 4.06
N GLY A 217 -24.43 10.52 4.83
CA GLY A 217 -23.90 9.49 5.72
C GLY A 217 -23.29 10.02 7.02
N MET A 218 -23.38 11.33 7.28
CA MET A 218 -22.98 11.97 8.54
C MET A 218 -23.83 11.45 9.72
N ALA A 219 -25.09 11.07 9.46
CA ALA A 219 -26.02 10.56 10.46
C ALA A 219 -26.13 9.01 10.47
N LYS A 220 -25.11 8.27 10.03
CA LYS A 220 -25.10 6.80 10.10
C LYS A 220 -24.88 6.34 11.55
N LYS A 221 -25.90 6.50 12.41
CA LYS A 221 -26.00 5.70 13.63
C LYS A 221 -26.01 4.23 13.20
N LYS A 222 -25.17 3.40 13.82
CA LYS A 222 -25.15 1.95 13.57
C LYS A 222 -26.58 1.45 13.75
N ARG A 223 -27.17 0.88 12.69
CA ARG A 223 -28.53 0.31 12.78
C ARG A 223 -28.50 -0.73 13.89
N GLN A 224 -29.25 -0.49 14.96
CA GLN A 224 -29.38 -1.47 16.04
C GLN A 224 -30.06 -2.69 15.44
N VAL A 225 -29.36 -3.82 15.43
CA VAL A 225 -29.92 -5.08 14.96
C VAL A 225 -30.62 -5.73 16.14
N THR A 226 -31.95 -5.76 16.10
CA THR A 226 -32.74 -6.46 17.11
C THR A 226 -32.57 -7.97 16.92
N TYR A 227 -32.13 -8.66 17.98
CA TYR A 227 -31.98 -10.11 17.95
C TYR A 227 -33.29 -10.76 18.40
N LEU A 228 -33.82 -11.66 17.58
CA LEU A 228 -35.01 -12.45 17.89
C LEU A 228 -34.60 -13.89 18.10
N VAL A 229 -35.03 -14.51 19.19
CA VAL A 229 -34.78 -15.94 19.41
C VAL A 229 -35.78 -16.76 18.61
N ALA A 230 -35.30 -17.69 17.77
CA ALA A 230 -36.17 -18.60 17.04
C ALA A 230 -36.88 -19.56 18.01
N LYS A 231 -38.19 -19.73 17.83
CA LYS A 231 -38.94 -20.81 18.48
C LYS A 231 -38.74 -22.12 17.69
N LYS A 232 -38.78 -23.26 18.37
CA LYS A 232 -38.59 -24.59 17.78
C LYS A 232 -39.58 -24.80 16.62
N GLY A 233 -39.07 -25.20 15.45
CA GLY A 233 -39.87 -25.43 14.23
C GLY A 233 -40.01 -24.23 13.28
N VAL A 234 -39.74 -23.00 13.75
CA VAL A 234 -39.78 -21.81 12.90
C VAL A 234 -38.37 -21.57 12.35
N GLY A 235 -38.14 -21.94 11.10
CA GLY A 235 -36.82 -21.84 10.45
C GLY A 235 -36.29 -20.41 10.34
N ARG A 236 -35.26 -20.21 9.51
CA ARG A 236 -34.61 -18.89 9.32
C ARG A 236 -35.54 -17.78 8.80
N ARG A 237 -36.71 -18.14 8.24
CA ARG A 237 -37.69 -17.23 7.67
C ARG A 237 -38.83 -17.03 8.68
N VAL A 238 -38.63 -16.11 9.61
CA VAL A 238 -39.66 -15.70 10.57
C VAL A 238 -40.28 -14.40 10.08
N SER A 239 -41.61 -14.31 10.07
CA SER A 239 -42.30 -13.04 9.80
C SER A 239 -41.91 -12.01 10.85
N ARG A 240 -41.90 -10.73 10.46
CA ARG A 240 -41.49 -9.66 11.37
C ARG A 240 -42.48 -9.59 12.54
N PRO A 241 -42.02 -9.73 13.80
CA PRO A 241 -42.91 -9.57 14.94
C PRO A 241 -43.37 -8.10 15.06
N PRO A 242 -44.56 -7.87 15.61
CA PRO A 242 -45.06 -6.52 15.86
C PRO A 242 -44.09 -5.75 16.76
N GLY A 243 -43.85 -4.48 16.44
CA GLY A 243 -42.95 -3.59 17.21
C GLY A 243 -41.47 -3.60 16.80
N VAL A 244 -41.00 -4.54 15.98
CA VAL A 244 -39.58 -4.56 15.53
C VAL A 244 -39.41 -3.80 14.22
N LYS A 245 -38.91 -2.57 14.30
CA LYS A 245 -38.65 -1.70 13.14
C LYS A 245 -37.18 -1.78 12.69
N GLY A 246 -36.96 -2.17 11.44
CA GLY A 246 -35.63 -2.14 10.81
C GLY A 246 -35.07 -3.52 10.52
N GLN A 247 -33.74 -3.66 10.61
CA GLN A 247 -33.07 -4.92 10.32
C GLN A 247 -33.03 -5.78 11.58
N PHE A 248 -33.66 -6.94 11.56
CA PHE A 248 -33.64 -7.90 12.67
C PHE A 248 -32.85 -9.14 12.26
N LYS A 249 -32.24 -9.79 13.25
CA LYS A 249 -31.52 -11.06 13.05
C LYS A 249 -32.15 -12.12 13.92
N VAL A 250 -32.69 -13.15 13.28
CA VAL A 250 -33.15 -14.35 13.98
C VAL A 250 -31.92 -15.14 14.43
N VAL A 251 -31.87 -15.46 15.72
CA VAL A 251 -30.80 -16.21 16.37
C VAL A 251 -31.39 -17.48 16.95
N ASP A 252 -30.72 -18.59 16.70
CA ASP A 252 -31.06 -19.90 17.29
C ASP A 252 -29.86 -20.40 18.14
N GLY A 253 -30.10 -21.38 19.00
CA GLY A 253 -29.10 -21.97 19.88
C GLY A 253 -27.87 -22.49 19.14
N ARG A 254 -28.07 -23.12 17.97
CA ARG A 254 -26.97 -23.56 17.08
C ARG A 254 -26.14 -22.38 16.58
N LEU A 255 -26.79 -21.32 16.08
CA LEU A 255 -26.11 -20.12 15.59
C LEU A 255 -25.29 -19.43 16.70
N LYS A 256 -25.79 -19.41 17.94
CA LYS A 256 -25.05 -18.91 19.11
C LYS A 256 -23.80 -19.76 19.39
N LYS A 257 -23.90 -21.09 19.31
CA LYS A 257 -22.75 -22.00 19.50
C LYS A 257 -21.70 -21.82 18.40
N ASP A 258 -22.13 -21.78 17.14
CA ASP A 258 -21.23 -21.64 15.98
C ASP A 258 -20.47 -20.31 16.01
N THR A 259 -21.18 -19.20 16.27
CA THR A 259 -20.56 -17.87 16.39
C THR A 259 -19.63 -17.77 17.59
N ARG A 260 -19.95 -18.41 18.72
CA ARG A 260 -19.05 -18.49 19.89
C ARG A 260 -17.78 -19.26 19.56
N ALA A 261 -17.88 -20.39 18.85
CA ALA A 261 -16.73 -21.18 18.44
C ALA A 261 -15.84 -20.42 17.44
N GLN A 262 -16.44 -19.73 16.46
CA GLN A 262 -15.71 -18.87 15.53
C GLN A 262 -14.94 -17.75 16.25
N LYS A 263 -15.59 -17.04 17.17
CA LYS A 263 -14.93 -15.99 17.98
C LYS A 263 -13.75 -16.53 18.78
N ARG A 264 -13.88 -17.71 19.40
CA ARG A 264 -12.77 -18.37 20.11
C ARG A 264 -11.61 -18.70 19.18
N LYS A 265 -11.88 -19.21 17.97
CA LYS A 265 -10.84 -19.49 16.96
C LYS A 265 -10.14 -18.21 16.50
N GLU A 266 -10.87 -17.14 16.25
CA GLU A 266 -10.30 -15.83 15.87
C GLU A 266 -9.43 -15.25 16.98
N GLN A 267 -9.86 -15.33 18.24
CA GLN A 267 -9.05 -14.89 19.38
C GLN A 267 -7.75 -15.69 19.49
N LYS A 268 -7.80 -17.02 19.32
CA LYS A 268 -6.58 -17.84 19.28
C LYS A 268 -5.64 -17.41 18.15
N LYS A 269 -6.15 -17.19 16.93
CA LYS A 269 -5.35 -16.72 15.79
C LYS A 269 -4.71 -15.35 16.03
N LYS A 270 -5.41 -14.43 16.70
CA LYS A 270 -4.87 -13.10 17.05
C LYS A 270 -3.78 -13.16 18.11
N ARG A 271 -3.83 -14.11 19.05
CA ARG A 271 -2.78 -14.30 20.05
C ARG A 271 -1.52 -14.96 19.49
N HIS A 272 -1.67 -15.69 18.39
CA HIS A 272 -0.60 -16.43 17.75
C HIS A 272 0.12 -15.64 16.64
N LYS A 273 -0.38 -14.44 16.35
CA LYS A 273 0.18 -13.48 15.40
C LYS A 273 0.74 -12.31 16.20
#